data_AF-A0A8T4W158-F1
#
_entry.id   AF-A0A8T4W158-F1
#
_cell.length_a   1.000
_cell.length_b   1.000
_cell.length_c   1.000
_cell.angle_alpha   90.00
_cell.angle_beta   90.00
_cell.angle_gamma   90.00
#
_symmetry.space_group_name_H-M   'P 1'
#
loop_
_entity.id
_entity.type
_entity.pdbx_description
1 polymer ?
#
loop_
_entity_poly.entity_id
_entity_poly.type
_entity_poly.pdbx_seq_one_letter_code
_entity_poly.pdbx_strand_id
1 'polypeptide(L)'
;KGGLPPHGEIDVKDIYREMVLAIAGDPLSTPDILRDPFMAGWINAVGEDIMDEFLPDDGFDRFLELSRRFAEETEFPKEKVGELLESGNEVGKGSMAMIGNSVFFFGDTERLKTLLRDEVGEENVYLTKIDNTGVRILD
;
A
#
# COMPACT_ATOMS: atom_id res chain seq x y z
N LYS A 1 -1.79 -13.52 16.75
CA LYS A 1 -2.76 -12.40 16.89
C LYS A 1 -2.00 -11.12 16.56
N GLY A 2 -2.39 -10.36 15.54
CA GLY A 2 -1.87 -9.01 15.34
C GLY A 2 -2.25 -8.14 16.54
N GLY A 3 -1.32 -7.33 17.05
CA GLY A 3 -1.55 -6.53 18.25
C GLY A 3 -0.35 -5.69 18.63
N LEU A 4 -0.58 -4.65 19.43
CA LEU A 4 0.49 -3.85 20.02
C LEU A 4 1.34 -4.73 20.95
N PRO A 5 2.65 -4.45 21.07
CA PRO A 5 3.49 -5.11 22.07
C PRO A 5 2.84 -5.08 23.46
N PRO A 6 2.84 -6.18 24.23
CA PRO A 6 3.59 -7.42 23.97
C PRO A 6 2.78 -8.54 23.27
N HIS A 7 1.56 -8.28 22.80
CA HIS A 7 0.64 -9.34 22.37
C HIS A 7 0.71 -9.70 20.89
N GLY A 8 1.26 -8.81 20.07
CA GLY A 8 1.56 -9.09 18.66
C GLY A 8 3.02 -9.43 18.42
N GLU A 9 3.24 -10.20 17.39
CA GLU A 9 4.57 -10.53 16.84
C GLU A 9 4.72 -9.82 15.51
N ILE A 10 5.90 -9.27 15.26
CA ILE A 10 6.27 -8.61 14.01
C ILE A 10 7.57 -9.26 13.54
N ASP A 11 7.55 -9.79 12.31
CA ASP A 11 8.76 -10.17 11.60
C ASP A 11 9.21 -8.99 10.72
N VAL A 12 10.51 -8.70 10.71
CA VAL A 12 11.08 -7.53 10.04
C VAL A 12 12.09 -8.00 9.01
N LYS A 13 11.90 -7.54 7.77
CA LYS A 13 12.82 -7.75 6.67
C LYS A 13 13.35 -6.43 6.18
N ASP A 14 14.66 -6.28 6.20
CA ASP A 14 15.32 -5.09 5.66
C ASP A 14 15.17 -5.05 4.14
N ILE A 15 14.57 -3.97 3.63
CA ILE A 15 14.44 -3.72 2.20
C ILE A 15 15.11 -2.38 1.87
N TYR A 16 16.05 -2.41 0.93
CA TYR A 16 16.78 -1.24 0.46
C TYR A 16 16.36 -0.90 -0.98
N ARG A 17 15.17 -0.31 -1.12
CA ARG A 17 14.61 0.11 -2.41
C ARG A 17 14.05 1.52 -2.32
N GLU A 18 14.12 2.23 -3.44
CA GLU A 18 13.37 3.47 -3.63
C GLU A 18 11.94 3.16 -4.05
N MET A 19 11.02 4.03 -3.63
CA MET A 19 9.59 3.89 -3.85
C MET A 19 9.01 5.23 -4.27
N VAL A 20 8.06 5.20 -5.20
CA VAL A 20 7.26 6.36 -5.58
C VAL A 20 5.89 6.25 -4.90
N LEU A 21 5.49 7.30 -4.20
CA LEU A 21 4.14 7.44 -3.63
C LEU A 21 3.37 8.48 -4.43
N ALA A 22 2.09 8.24 -4.68
CA ALA A 22 1.19 9.22 -5.26
C ALA A 22 -0.12 9.32 -4.48
N ILE A 23 -0.58 10.55 -4.23
CA ILE A 23 -1.86 10.85 -3.58
C ILE A 23 -2.90 11.09 -4.67
N ALA A 24 -3.94 10.26 -4.69
CA ALA A 24 -4.97 10.21 -5.72
C ALA A 24 -6.17 11.12 -5.42
N GLY A 25 -6.29 11.62 -4.20
CA GLY A 25 -7.42 12.44 -3.77
C GLY A 25 -7.39 12.78 -2.28
N ASP A 26 -8.52 13.28 -1.80
CA ASP A 26 -8.65 13.73 -0.42
C ASP A 26 -8.51 12.58 0.60
N PRO A 27 -8.10 12.88 1.85
CA PRO A 27 -8.04 11.88 2.91
C PRO A 27 -9.37 11.16 3.11
N LEU A 28 -9.34 9.82 3.14
CA LEU A 28 -10.48 9.01 3.52
C LEU A 28 -10.59 8.93 5.04
N SER A 29 -11.82 8.99 5.56
CA SER A 29 -12.10 8.70 6.97
C SER A 29 -12.06 7.19 7.19
N THR A 30 -10.87 6.64 7.45
CA THR A 30 -10.70 5.22 7.80
C THR A 30 -11.63 4.77 8.94
N PRO A 31 -11.88 5.57 10.00
CA PRO A 31 -12.85 5.18 11.02
C PRO A 31 -14.27 4.98 10.49
N ASP A 32 -14.70 5.76 9.50
CA ASP A 32 -16.05 5.63 8.95
C ASP A 32 -16.16 4.37 8.09
N ILE A 33 -15.09 4.00 7.37
CA ILE A 33 -15.01 2.72 6.64
C ILE A 33 -15.01 1.53 7.60
N LEU A 34 -14.19 1.57 8.65
CA LEU A 34 -14.04 0.45 9.59
C LEU A 34 -15.21 0.32 10.58
N ARG A 35 -16.03 1.36 10.75
CA ARG A 35 -17.26 1.30 11.55
C ARG A 35 -18.42 0.66 10.80
N ASP A 36 -18.36 0.61 9.47
CA ASP A 36 -19.30 -0.17 8.69
C ASP A 36 -18.98 -1.67 8.89
N PRO A 37 -19.87 -2.44 9.56
CA PRO A 37 -19.62 -3.84 9.85
C PRO A 37 -19.53 -4.69 8.58
N PHE A 38 -20.17 -4.29 7.49
CA PHE A 38 -20.07 -4.97 6.20
C PHE A 38 -18.70 -4.76 5.59
N MET A 39 -18.25 -3.50 5.48
CA MET A 39 -16.92 -3.18 4.94
C MET A 39 -15.81 -3.80 5.80
N ALA A 40 -15.89 -3.66 7.13
CA ALA A 40 -14.92 -4.26 8.04
C ALA A 40 -14.90 -5.79 7.93
N GLY A 41 -16.05 -6.43 7.82
CA GLY A 41 -16.16 -7.88 7.61
C GLY A 41 -15.49 -8.32 6.29
N TRP A 42 -15.73 -7.57 5.22
CA TRP A 42 -15.14 -7.84 3.91
C TRP A 42 -13.61 -7.69 3.92
N ILE A 43 -13.10 -6.57 4.45
CA ILE A 43 -11.66 -6.30 4.59
C ILE A 43 -10.97 -7.40 5.39
N ASN A 44 -11.58 -7.84 6.49
CA ASN A 44 -11.01 -8.90 7.32
C ASN A 44 -10.99 -10.25 6.59
N ALA A 45 -12.05 -10.60 5.85
CA ALA A 45 -12.09 -11.84 5.09
C ALA A 45 -11.01 -11.89 4.00
N VAL A 46 -10.92 -10.84 3.17
CA VAL A 46 -9.88 -10.72 2.13
C VAL A 46 -8.49 -10.71 2.74
N GLY A 47 -8.31 -10.01 3.86
CA GLY A 47 -7.04 -9.95 4.58
C GLY A 47 -6.62 -11.30 5.16
N GLU A 48 -7.55 -12.08 5.70
CA GLU A 48 -7.29 -13.44 6.21
C GLU A 48 -6.82 -14.36 5.08
N ASP A 49 -7.54 -14.38 3.96
CA ASP A 49 -7.18 -15.20 2.79
C ASP A 49 -5.80 -14.81 2.23
N ILE A 50 -5.50 -13.52 2.17
CA ILE A 50 -4.19 -13.02 1.70
C ILE A 50 -3.07 -13.37 2.67
N MET A 51 -3.32 -13.29 3.97
CA MET A 51 -2.32 -13.66 4.97
C MET A 51 -2.00 -15.15 4.95
N ASP A 52 -3.01 -16.01 4.79
CA ASP A 52 -2.82 -17.45 4.65
C ASP A 52 -1.96 -17.81 3.43
N GLU A 53 -2.04 -17.00 2.36
CA GLU A 53 -1.19 -17.13 1.18
C GLU A 53 0.20 -16.48 1.31
N PHE A 54 0.33 -15.43 2.12
CA PHE A 54 1.60 -14.70 2.29
C PHE A 54 2.54 -15.39 3.26
N LEU A 55 2.02 -15.93 4.37
CA LEU A 55 2.86 -16.52 5.42
C LEU A 55 3.78 -17.67 4.96
N PRO A 56 3.37 -18.55 4.02
CA PRO A 56 4.26 -19.60 3.51
C PRO A 56 5.36 -19.09 2.56
N ASP A 57 5.16 -17.92 1.93
CA ASP A 57 6.09 -17.28 0.99
C ASP A 57 6.02 -15.76 1.16
N ASP A 58 6.74 -15.27 2.17
CA ASP A 58 6.70 -13.90 2.65
C ASP A 58 7.74 -13.00 1.95
N GLY A 59 8.03 -13.31 0.68
CA GLY A 59 8.96 -12.57 -0.18
C GLY A 59 8.45 -11.19 -0.60
N PHE A 60 9.36 -10.28 -0.92
CA PHE A 60 9.01 -8.91 -1.30
C PHE A 60 8.15 -8.82 -2.57
N ASP A 61 8.46 -9.60 -3.60
CA ASP A 61 7.66 -9.61 -4.83
C ASP A 61 6.26 -10.19 -4.58
N ARG A 62 6.16 -11.23 -3.75
CA ARG A 62 4.89 -11.82 -3.33
C ARG A 62 4.06 -10.85 -2.49
N PHE A 63 4.70 -10.08 -1.61
CA PHE A 63 4.07 -8.98 -0.87
C PHE A 63 3.44 -7.96 -1.83
N LEU A 64 4.14 -7.54 -2.88
CA LEU A 64 3.60 -6.58 -3.85
C LEU A 64 2.40 -7.15 -4.62
N GLU A 65 2.49 -8.40 -5.06
CA GLU A 65 1.41 -9.09 -5.78
C GLU A 65 0.16 -9.24 -4.92
N LEU A 66 0.33 -9.71 -3.68
CA LEU A 66 -0.78 -9.86 -2.74
C LEU A 66 -1.34 -8.52 -2.27
N SER A 67 -0.49 -7.50 -2.09
CA SER A 67 -0.95 -6.15 -1.81
C SER A 67 -1.82 -5.61 -2.94
N ARG A 68 -1.45 -5.86 -4.20
CA ARG A 68 -2.24 -5.44 -5.37
C ARG A 68 -3.59 -6.15 -5.39
N ARG A 69 -3.61 -7.47 -5.14
CA ARG A 69 -4.86 -8.23 -5.04
C ARG A 69 -5.76 -7.71 -3.93
N PHE A 70 -5.18 -7.45 -2.74
CA PHE A 70 -5.92 -6.85 -1.63
C PHE A 70 -6.59 -5.53 -2.05
N ALA A 71 -5.85 -4.66 -2.73
CA ALA A 71 -6.41 -3.41 -3.22
C ALA A 71 -7.54 -3.64 -4.23
N GLU A 72 -7.36 -4.49 -5.24
CA GLU A 72 -8.39 -4.76 -6.25
C GLU A 72 -9.71 -5.33 -5.68
N GLU A 73 -9.60 -6.12 -4.61
CA GLU A 73 -10.73 -6.76 -3.92
C GLU A 73 -11.38 -5.85 -2.87
N THR A 74 -10.64 -4.90 -2.29
CA THR A 74 -11.14 -4.01 -1.21
C THR A 74 -11.40 -2.57 -1.65
N GLU A 75 -11.01 -2.19 -2.87
CA GLU A 75 -11.18 -0.83 -3.40
C GLU A 75 -12.65 -0.47 -3.52
N PHE A 76 -13.07 0.53 -2.74
CA PHE A 76 -14.45 1.02 -2.73
C PHE A 76 -14.50 2.52 -2.38
N PRO A 77 -14.94 3.41 -3.28
CA PRO A 77 -15.19 3.24 -4.72
C PRO A 77 -13.92 3.31 -5.58
N LYS A 78 -13.96 2.67 -6.76
CA LYS A 78 -12.92 2.74 -7.80
C LYS A 78 -13.03 4.06 -8.58
N GLU A 79 -12.18 5.02 -8.27
CA GLU A 79 -12.06 6.26 -9.06
C GLU A 79 -10.62 6.41 -9.55
N LYS A 80 -9.82 7.23 -8.86
CA LYS A 80 -8.47 7.59 -9.31
C LYS A 80 -7.41 6.55 -8.94
N VAL A 81 -7.59 5.82 -7.83
CA VAL A 81 -6.63 4.82 -7.35
C VAL A 81 -6.46 3.69 -8.37
N GLY A 82 -7.56 3.12 -8.87
CA GLY A 82 -7.54 2.10 -9.93
C GLY A 82 -6.79 2.53 -11.19
N GLU A 83 -7.06 3.75 -11.70
CA GLU A 83 -6.38 4.30 -12.89
C GLU A 83 -4.86 4.41 -12.69
N LEU A 84 -4.44 4.91 -11.52
CA LEU A 84 -3.02 5.03 -11.20
C LEU A 84 -2.36 3.65 -11.10
N LEU A 85 -3.06 2.68 -10.51
CA LEU A 85 -2.56 1.32 -10.38
C LEU A 85 -2.40 0.61 -11.72
N GLU A 86 -3.36 0.77 -12.64
CA GLU A 86 -3.22 0.24 -14.00
C GLU A 86 -2.04 0.89 -14.73
N SER A 87 -1.96 2.23 -14.72
CA SER A 87 -0.93 2.98 -15.45
C SER A 87 0.48 2.73 -14.89
N GLY A 88 0.63 2.75 -13.57
CA GLY A 88 1.92 2.53 -12.92
C GLY A 88 2.43 1.09 -13.07
N ASN A 89 1.54 0.11 -13.23
CA ASN A 89 1.92 -1.30 -13.36
C ASN A 89 2.56 -1.63 -14.74
N GLU A 90 2.46 -0.73 -15.72
CA GLU A 90 3.22 -0.83 -16.96
C GLU A 90 4.72 -0.55 -16.77
N VAL A 91 5.09 0.08 -15.66
CA VAL A 91 6.44 0.60 -15.38
C VAL A 91 7.05 -0.04 -14.14
N GLY A 92 6.24 -0.38 -13.15
CA GLY A 92 6.68 -0.96 -11.88
C GLY A 92 5.64 -1.92 -11.31
N LYS A 93 5.82 -2.30 -10.04
CA LYS A 93 4.83 -3.06 -9.26
C LYS A 93 4.41 -2.20 -8.07
N GLY A 94 3.11 -2.13 -7.81
CA GLY A 94 2.57 -1.26 -6.78
C GLY A 94 1.18 -1.65 -6.31
N SER A 95 0.74 -1.00 -5.25
CA SER A 95 -0.60 -1.16 -4.69
C SER A 95 -1.10 0.12 -4.02
N MET A 96 -2.36 0.11 -3.60
CA MET A 96 -2.95 1.09 -2.71
C MET A 96 -2.27 1.02 -1.34
N ALA A 97 -2.00 2.18 -0.74
CA ALA A 97 -1.56 2.24 0.65
C ALA A 97 -2.78 2.06 1.58
N MET A 98 -2.98 0.83 2.06
CA MET A 98 -4.14 0.41 2.85
C MET A 98 -5.45 0.73 2.15
N ILE A 99 -6.46 1.30 2.83
CA ILE A 99 -7.77 1.69 2.27
C ILE A 99 -7.81 3.22 2.23
N GLY A 100 -7.11 3.79 1.25
CA GLY A 100 -6.82 5.21 1.18
C GLY A 100 -6.67 5.69 -0.26
N ASN A 101 -6.76 7.00 -0.46
CA ASN A 101 -6.54 7.64 -1.76
C ASN A 101 -5.05 7.83 -2.04
N SER A 102 -4.24 6.79 -1.87
CA SER A 102 -2.82 6.84 -2.21
C SER A 102 -2.30 5.50 -2.66
N VAL A 103 -1.30 5.55 -3.54
CA VAL A 103 -0.67 4.38 -4.16
C VAL A 103 0.83 4.45 -3.97
N PHE A 104 1.47 3.28 -3.98
CA PHE A 104 2.90 3.15 -3.89
C PHE A 104 3.42 2.22 -4.99
N PHE A 105 4.61 2.50 -5.53
CA PHE A 105 5.24 1.70 -6.57
C PHE A 105 6.73 1.52 -6.37
N PHE A 106 7.22 0.35 -6.77
CA PHE A 106 8.62 0.01 -6.92
C PHE A 106 8.92 -0.31 -8.40
N GLY A 107 10.11 0.01 -8.88
CA GLY A 107 10.50 -0.24 -10.28
C GLY A 107 11.41 0.86 -10.82
N ASP A 108 11.18 1.27 -12.06
CA ASP A 108 11.81 2.46 -12.65
C ASP A 108 11.20 3.72 -12.05
N THR A 109 11.82 4.22 -10.96
CA THR A 109 11.29 5.31 -10.14
C THR A 109 11.20 6.64 -10.89
N GLU A 110 12.10 6.92 -11.83
CA GLU A 110 12.03 8.15 -12.62
C GLU A 110 10.87 8.10 -13.61
N ARG A 111 10.67 6.97 -14.30
CA ARG A 111 9.53 6.83 -15.22
C ARG A 111 8.19 6.79 -14.46
N LEU A 112 8.14 6.15 -13.30
CA LEU A 112 6.98 6.15 -12.41
C LEU A 112 6.63 7.57 -11.93
N LYS A 113 7.64 8.36 -11.53
CA LYS A 113 7.40 9.75 -11.13
C LYS A 113 6.79 10.55 -12.25
N THR A 114 7.39 10.55 -13.44
CA THR A 114 6.86 11.29 -14.59
C THR A 114 5.41 10.91 -14.87
N LEU A 115 5.14 9.61 -14.99
CA LEU A 115 3.79 9.10 -15.24
C LEU A 115 2.79 9.56 -14.17
N LEU A 116 3.10 9.38 -12.89
CA LEU A 116 2.17 9.71 -11.81
C LEU A 116 1.97 11.23 -11.65
N ARG A 117 2.98 12.04 -11.96
CA ARG A 117 2.88 13.51 -11.92
C ARG A 117 1.95 14.05 -12.98
N ASP A 118 1.96 13.43 -14.16
CA ASP A 118 1.02 13.78 -15.23
C ASP A 118 -0.44 13.49 -14.82
N GLU A 119 -0.65 12.49 -13.95
CA GLU A 119 -1.97 12.06 -13.49
C GLU A 119 -2.51 12.83 -12.26
N VAL A 120 -1.66 13.18 -11.29
CA VAL A 120 -2.10 13.79 -10.01
C VAL A 120 -1.39 15.10 -9.64
N GLY A 121 -0.46 15.60 -10.45
CA GLY A 121 0.31 16.80 -10.16
C GLY A 121 1.60 16.53 -9.36
N GLU A 122 2.58 17.44 -9.51
CA GLU A 122 3.92 17.33 -8.92
C GLU A 122 3.89 17.26 -7.39
N GLU A 123 3.01 18.03 -6.76
CA GLU A 123 2.85 18.15 -5.31
C GLU A 123 2.31 16.89 -4.64
N ASN A 124 1.72 16.00 -5.43
CA ASN A 124 1.10 14.77 -4.95
C ASN A 124 1.99 13.54 -5.16
N VAL A 125 3.22 13.70 -5.68
CA VAL A 125 4.14 12.60 -5.98
C VAL A 125 5.45 12.72 -5.21
N TYR A 126 5.79 11.67 -4.46
CA TYR A 126 6.95 11.64 -3.57
C TYR A 126 7.87 10.48 -3.93
N LEU A 127 9.18 10.76 -4.02
CA LEU A 127 10.22 9.73 -4.05
C LEU A 127 10.74 9.52 -2.64
N THR A 128 10.72 8.28 -2.16
CA THR A 128 11.14 7.94 -0.81
C THR A 128 11.88 6.60 -0.76
N LYS A 129 12.33 6.23 0.43
CA LYS A 129 13.00 4.96 0.76
C LYS A 129 12.30 4.32 1.94
N ILE A 130 12.41 3.00 2.05
CA ILE A 130 11.93 2.28 3.23
C ILE A 130 12.86 2.58 4.41
N ASP A 131 12.29 3.00 5.54
CA ASP A 131 13.03 3.18 6.79
C ASP A 131 13.10 1.87 7.56
N ASN A 132 14.29 1.25 7.54
CA ASN A 132 14.56 -0.01 8.24
C ASN A 132 14.93 0.18 9.73
N THR A 133 14.92 1.42 10.24
CA THR A 133 15.45 1.73 11.59
C THR A 133 14.37 2.00 12.63
N GLY A 134 13.12 2.24 12.20
CA GLY A 134 12.01 2.56 13.08
C GLY A 134 12.17 3.90 13.84
N VAL A 135 11.47 4.02 14.97
CA VAL A 135 11.44 5.23 15.80
C VAL A 135 12.82 5.51 16.44
N ARG A 136 13.26 6.77 16.36
CA ARG A 136 14.47 7.28 17.00
C ARG A 136 14.10 8.38 17.99
N ILE A 137 14.72 8.37 19.17
CA ILE A 137 14.74 9.53 20.08
C ILE A 137 15.95 10.36 19.67
N LEU A 138 15.71 11.61 19.29
CA LEU A 138 16.76 12.56 18.93
C LEU A 138 16.95 13.50 20.12
N ASP A 139 18.21 13.74 20.50
CA ASP A 139 18.59 14.69 21.55
C ASP A 139 18.51 16.15 21.08
#